data_AF-A0A536CTW7-F1
#
_entry.id   AF-A0A536CTW7-F1
#
_cell.length_a   1.000
_cell.length_b   1.000
_cell.length_c   1.000
_cell.angle_alpha   90.00
_cell.angle_beta   90.00
_cell.angle_gamma   90.00
#
_symmetry.space_group_name_H-M   'P 1'
#
loop_
_entity.id
_entity.type
_entity.pdbx_description
1 polymer ?
#
loop_
_entity_poly.entity_id
_entity_poly.type
_entity_poly.pdbx_seq_one_letter_code
_entity_poly.pdbx_strand_id
1 'polypeptide(L)'
;MTTVPRNAVGKSPYGESDEIGRLNMMSSDSRSRILARADASRFYDLSVEYFMGMPTWVAAGDPPYQIWMSHTPLGTPIDNLTNQPREVNERIGYSGDVIMMYTHCGTHIDTLNHWGYGDEIWNGYHAKEHLGSRHWSRCGADRMPPIMARG
;
A
#
# COMPACT_ATOMS: atom_id res chain seq x y z
N MET A 1 10.44 -34.51 9.46
CA MET A 1 10.56 -33.30 8.63
C MET A 1 9.48 -33.37 7.57
N THR A 2 8.44 -32.54 7.66
CA THR A 2 7.46 -32.39 6.58
C THR A 2 8.15 -31.74 5.39
N THR A 3 8.19 -32.43 4.26
CA THR A 3 8.69 -31.92 2.99
C THR A 3 7.82 -30.74 2.56
N VAL A 4 8.40 -29.54 2.45
CA VAL A 4 7.72 -28.41 1.84
C VAL A 4 7.53 -28.74 0.35
N PRO A 5 6.29 -28.74 -0.17
CA PRO A 5 6.06 -29.02 -1.58
C PRO A 5 6.81 -27.99 -2.44
N ARG A 6 7.49 -28.45 -3.49
CA ARG A 6 8.06 -27.54 -4.49
C ARG A 6 6.92 -26.97 -5.34
N ASN A 7 7.02 -25.70 -5.73
CA ASN A 7 6.08 -25.00 -6.62
C ASN A 7 4.64 -24.93 -6.08
N ALA A 8 4.47 -24.70 -4.79
CA ALA A 8 3.17 -24.55 -4.15
C ALA A 8 3.15 -23.33 -3.24
N VAL A 9 1.96 -22.76 -3.03
CA VAL A 9 1.77 -21.63 -2.11
C VAL A 9 1.93 -22.07 -0.65
N GLY A 10 2.35 -21.12 0.19
CA GLY A 10 2.40 -21.32 1.63
C GLY A 10 1.01 -21.51 2.23
N LYS A 11 0.89 -22.40 3.20
CA LYS A 11 -0.33 -22.60 4.00
C LYS A 11 -0.21 -21.93 5.35
N SER A 12 -1.31 -21.36 5.81
CA SER A 12 -1.34 -20.69 7.11
C SER A 12 -1.39 -21.68 8.27
N PRO A 13 -0.59 -21.46 9.34
CA PRO A 13 -0.79 -22.16 10.61
C PRO A 13 -1.92 -21.55 11.45
N TYR A 14 -2.57 -20.47 10.99
CA TYR A 14 -3.60 -19.72 11.73
C TYR A 14 -5.03 -20.03 11.24
N GLY A 15 -5.19 -20.98 10.32
CA GLY A 15 -6.49 -21.45 9.82
C GLY A 15 -6.69 -21.21 8.34
N GLU A 16 -7.69 -21.88 7.77
CA GLU A 16 -8.00 -21.86 6.33
C GLU A 16 -8.52 -20.49 5.84
N SER A 17 -9.04 -19.67 6.76
CA SER A 17 -9.50 -18.31 6.47
C SER A 17 -8.45 -17.24 6.75
N ASP A 18 -7.20 -17.61 7.05
CA ASP A 18 -6.16 -16.62 7.33
C ASP A 18 -5.70 -15.91 6.06
N GLU A 19 -5.71 -14.58 6.12
CA GLU A 19 -5.32 -13.69 5.03
C GLU A 19 -4.10 -12.82 5.39
N ILE A 20 -3.60 -12.88 6.64
CA ILE A 20 -2.58 -11.94 7.14
C ILE A 20 -1.29 -12.65 7.59
N GLY A 21 -1.26 -13.98 7.56
CA GLY A 21 -0.05 -14.78 7.72
C GLY A 21 0.67 -14.47 9.02
N ARG A 22 1.95 -14.08 8.94
CA ARG A 22 2.78 -13.81 10.12
C ARG A 22 2.38 -12.58 10.91
N LEU A 23 1.53 -11.70 10.37
CA LEU A 23 0.99 -10.57 11.12
C LEU A 23 0.14 -11.03 12.32
N ASN A 24 -0.39 -12.27 12.29
CA ASN A 24 -1.04 -12.91 13.46
C ASN A 24 -0.12 -13.05 14.68
N MET A 25 1.21 -12.98 14.52
CA MET A 25 2.15 -13.01 15.65
C MET A 25 2.14 -11.72 16.47
N MET A 26 1.55 -10.63 15.95
CA MET A 26 1.43 -9.37 16.67
C MET A 26 0.26 -9.42 17.66
N SER A 27 0.56 -9.75 18.91
CA SER A 27 -0.40 -9.74 20.01
C SER A 27 -0.45 -8.38 20.72
N SER A 28 -1.46 -8.18 21.56
CA SER A 28 -1.52 -7.01 22.46
C SER A 28 -0.31 -6.96 23.40
N ASP A 29 0.12 -8.12 23.92
CA ASP A 29 1.31 -8.23 24.75
C ASP A 29 2.59 -7.84 24.00
N SER A 30 2.80 -8.35 22.78
CA SER A 30 4.01 -8.02 22.02
C SER A 30 4.08 -6.53 21.71
N ARG A 31 2.95 -5.90 21.35
CA ARG A 31 2.84 -4.45 21.13
C ARG A 31 3.16 -3.66 22.40
N SER A 32 2.55 -4.03 23.53
CA SER A 32 2.80 -3.38 24.83
C SER A 32 4.27 -3.41 25.22
N ARG A 33 4.92 -4.58 25.10
CA ARG A 33 6.36 -4.74 25.41
C ARG A 33 7.28 -3.90 24.54
N ILE A 34 6.91 -3.65 23.28
CA ILE A 34 7.71 -2.80 22.38
C ILE A 34 7.53 -1.33 22.75
N LEU A 35 6.29 -0.88 22.93
CA LEU A 35 5.99 0.50 23.31
C LEU A 35 6.62 0.89 24.65
N ALA A 36 6.62 -0.01 25.64
CA ALA A 36 7.26 0.23 26.93
C ALA A 36 8.79 0.46 26.87
N ARG A 37 9.44 0.13 25.76
CA ARG A 37 10.89 0.29 25.55
C ARG A 37 11.23 1.31 24.46
N ALA A 38 10.23 1.88 23.79
CA ALA A 38 10.47 2.82 22.71
C ALA A 38 10.97 4.15 23.26
N ASP A 39 12.06 4.66 22.69
CA ASP A 39 12.59 5.99 23.00
C ASP A 39 12.05 7.00 22.00
N ALA A 40 11.00 7.71 22.39
CA ALA A 40 10.37 8.74 21.56
C ALA A 40 11.19 10.03 21.45
N SER A 41 12.42 10.10 21.99
CA SER A 41 13.32 11.22 21.72
C SER A 41 14.14 11.04 20.44
N ARG A 42 14.16 9.82 19.88
CA ARG A 42 14.93 9.47 18.68
C ARG A 42 14.02 8.86 17.63
N PHE A 43 13.97 9.49 16.47
CA PHE A 43 13.21 9.00 15.32
C PHE A 43 14.10 8.87 14.09
N TYR A 44 13.81 7.84 13.30
CA TYR A 44 14.46 7.57 12.03
C TYR A 44 13.37 7.47 10.97
N ASP A 45 13.48 8.30 9.94
CA ASP A 45 12.67 8.14 8.75
C ASP A 45 13.27 6.99 7.91
N LEU A 46 12.46 5.98 7.63
CA LEU A 46 12.83 4.83 6.80
C LEU A 46 12.20 4.91 5.39
N SER A 47 11.52 6.02 5.09
CA SER A 47 11.01 6.31 3.77
C SER A 47 12.11 6.81 2.84
N VAL A 48 11.85 6.70 1.54
CA VAL A 48 12.66 7.32 0.50
C VAL A 48 11.88 8.46 -0.15
N GLU A 49 12.59 9.40 -0.75
CA GLU A 49 11.98 10.48 -1.50
C GLU A 49 11.28 9.96 -2.76
N TYR A 50 10.09 10.48 -3.03
CA TYR A 50 9.34 10.24 -4.26
C TYR A 50 9.57 11.38 -5.24
N PHE A 51 10.16 11.08 -6.39
CA PHE A 51 10.41 12.07 -7.43
C PHE A 51 10.31 11.45 -8.83
N MET A 52 10.03 12.29 -9.83
CA MET A 52 10.00 11.85 -11.22
C MET A 52 11.40 11.36 -11.65
N GLY A 53 11.48 10.13 -12.13
CA GLY A 53 12.76 9.50 -12.51
C GLY A 53 13.46 8.73 -11.39
N MET A 54 12.83 8.60 -10.21
CA MET A 54 13.36 7.73 -9.15
C MET A 54 13.46 6.26 -9.63
N PRO A 55 14.41 5.48 -9.08
CA PRO A 55 14.49 4.06 -9.37
C PRO A 55 13.17 3.35 -9.06
N THR A 56 12.65 2.61 -10.03
CA THR A 56 11.48 1.75 -9.84
C THR A 56 11.55 0.53 -10.75
N TRP A 57 10.80 -0.52 -10.41
CA TRP A 57 10.66 -1.69 -11.26
C TRP A 57 9.83 -1.33 -12.49
N VAL A 58 10.50 -1.16 -13.63
CA VAL A 58 9.88 -0.84 -14.93
C VAL A 58 10.03 -1.96 -15.96
N ALA A 59 10.69 -3.05 -15.61
CA ALA A 59 11.01 -4.12 -16.56
C ALA A 59 9.75 -4.82 -17.11
N ALA A 60 8.65 -4.79 -16.36
CA ALA A 60 7.34 -5.29 -16.82
C ALA A 60 6.47 -4.22 -17.51
N GLY A 61 7.00 -3.01 -17.74
CA GLY A 61 6.27 -1.91 -18.35
C GLY A 61 5.35 -1.14 -17.39
N ASP A 62 5.51 -1.34 -16.08
CA ASP A 62 4.73 -0.66 -15.05
C ASP A 62 4.92 0.87 -15.11
N PRO A 63 3.87 1.64 -14.79
CA PRO A 63 3.93 3.10 -14.87
C PRO A 63 4.92 3.67 -13.83
N PRO A 64 5.80 4.60 -14.25
CA PRO A 64 6.67 5.31 -13.32
C PRO A 64 5.85 6.24 -12.41
N TYR A 65 6.46 6.69 -11.31
CA TYR A 65 5.87 7.73 -10.46
C TYR A 65 5.70 9.03 -11.25
N GLN A 66 4.49 9.59 -11.22
CA GLN A 66 4.14 10.88 -11.82
C GLN A 66 3.32 11.70 -10.81
N ILE A 67 3.56 13.01 -10.80
CA ILE A 67 2.80 13.98 -9.99
C ILE A 67 2.58 15.25 -10.81
N TRP A 68 1.35 15.79 -10.77
CA TRP A 68 1.01 17.03 -11.44
C TRP A 68 -0.13 17.75 -10.71
N MET A 69 -0.31 19.04 -10.98
CA MET A 69 -1.42 19.81 -10.43
C MET A 69 -2.71 19.57 -11.23
N SER A 70 -3.78 19.14 -10.55
CA SER A 70 -5.13 19.16 -11.12
C SER A 70 -5.80 20.52 -10.98
N HIS A 71 -5.40 21.30 -9.98
CA HIS A 71 -5.94 22.64 -9.73
C HIS A 71 -4.82 23.58 -9.37
N THR A 72 -4.83 24.77 -9.97
CA THR A 72 -3.90 25.85 -9.65
C THR A 72 -4.66 27.05 -9.12
N PRO A 73 -4.06 27.85 -8.22
CA PRO A 73 -4.70 29.06 -7.69
C PRO A 73 -5.17 30.01 -8.79
N LEU A 74 -4.37 30.18 -9.84
CA LEU A 74 -4.69 31.05 -10.97
C LEU A 74 -5.75 30.45 -11.92
N GLY A 75 -5.88 29.11 -11.95
CA GLY A 75 -6.91 28.43 -12.73
C GLY A 75 -8.30 28.53 -12.10
N THR A 76 -8.38 28.56 -10.78
CA THR A 76 -9.65 28.56 -10.02
C THR A 76 -10.62 29.69 -10.41
N PRO A 77 -10.20 30.97 -10.56
CA PRO A 77 -11.11 32.02 -11.04
C PRO A 77 -11.45 31.91 -12.53
N ILE A 78 -10.73 31.11 -13.31
CA ILE A 78 -10.93 30.94 -14.76
C ILE A 78 -12.00 29.88 -15.04
N ASP A 79 -11.85 28.68 -14.46
CA ASP A 79 -12.78 27.57 -14.69
C ASP A 79 -14.00 27.59 -13.77
N ASN A 80 -13.84 28.13 -12.55
CA ASN A 80 -14.85 28.22 -11.51
C ASN A 80 -15.61 26.90 -11.25
N LEU A 81 -14.89 25.78 -11.15
CA LEU A 81 -15.50 24.45 -10.99
C LEU A 81 -16.40 24.31 -9.76
N THR A 82 -16.18 25.12 -8.73
CA THR A 82 -16.97 25.14 -7.48
C THR A 82 -18.11 26.17 -7.50
N ASN A 83 -18.31 26.85 -8.63
CA ASN A 83 -19.36 27.85 -8.87
C ASN A 83 -19.42 28.95 -7.78
N GLN A 84 -18.26 29.45 -7.36
CA GLN A 84 -18.14 30.54 -6.38
C GLN A 84 -18.07 31.91 -7.06
N PRO A 85 -18.39 33.01 -6.35
CA PRO A 85 -18.14 34.36 -6.84
C PRO A 85 -16.66 34.58 -7.14
N ARG A 86 -16.34 35.32 -8.21
CA ARG A 86 -14.96 35.58 -8.64
C ARG A 86 -14.09 36.17 -7.54
N GLU A 87 -14.62 37.10 -6.75
CA GLU A 87 -13.92 37.70 -5.60
C GLU A 87 -13.47 36.65 -4.57
N VAL A 88 -14.26 35.58 -4.39
CA VAL A 88 -13.90 34.46 -3.50
C VAL A 88 -12.75 33.66 -4.12
N ASN A 89 -12.85 33.31 -5.40
CA ASN A 89 -11.81 32.56 -6.11
C ASN A 89 -10.49 33.34 -6.27
N GLU A 90 -10.53 34.67 -6.36
CA GLU A 90 -9.33 35.50 -6.41
C GLU A 90 -8.68 35.69 -5.04
N ARG A 91 -9.43 35.54 -3.95
CA ARG A 91 -8.91 35.60 -2.57
C ARG A 91 -8.39 34.26 -2.07
N ILE A 92 -8.94 33.14 -2.55
CA ILE A 92 -8.60 31.79 -2.09
C ILE A 92 -7.72 31.08 -3.13
N GLY A 93 -6.46 30.85 -2.79
CA GLY A 93 -5.55 30.06 -3.61
C GLY A 93 -5.72 28.55 -3.40
N TYR A 94 -6.64 27.92 -4.13
CA TYR A 94 -6.78 26.46 -4.11
C TYR A 94 -5.71 25.80 -4.99
N SER A 95 -4.99 24.84 -4.42
CA SER A 95 -4.06 23.97 -5.13
C SER A 95 -4.43 22.52 -4.85
N GLY A 96 -4.46 21.71 -5.89
CA GLY A 96 -4.70 20.28 -5.79
C GLY A 96 -3.78 19.53 -6.73
N ASP A 97 -3.17 18.46 -6.25
CA ASP A 97 -2.28 17.58 -6.98
C ASP A 97 -2.90 16.19 -7.20
N VAL A 98 -2.33 15.47 -8.16
CA VAL A 98 -2.68 14.09 -8.49
C VAL A 98 -1.39 13.32 -8.61
N ILE A 99 -1.40 12.11 -8.05
CA ILE A 99 -0.31 11.15 -8.16
C ILE A 99 -0.80 9.95 -8.97
N MET A 100 0.03 9.49 -9.90
CA MET A 100 -0.09 8.19 -10.54
C MET A 100 1.16 7.39 -10.23
N MET A 101 0.99 6.19 -9.71
CA MET A 101 2.10 5.31 -9.36
C MET A 101 1.71 3.84 -9.47
N TYR A 102 2.69 3.01 -9.83
CA TYR A 102 2.68 1.59 -9.51
C TYR A 102 2.89 1.40 -8.00
N THR A 103 2.13 0.50 -7.36
CA THR A 103 2.12 0.35 -5.89
C THR A 103 3.40 -0.24 -5.31
N HIS A 104 4.30 -0.74 -6.15
CA HIS A 104 5.62 -1.24 -5.76
C HIS A 104 6.74 -0.22 -6.02
N CYS A 105 6.38 1.06 -6.11
CA CYS A 105 7.30 2.19 -6.20
C CYS A 105 7.65 2.76 -4.81
N GLY A 106 8.93 3.06 -4.57
CA GLY A 106 9.42 3.72 -3.35
C GLY A 106 9.36 2.82 -2.11
N THR A 107 9.20 3.38 -0.91
CA THR A 107 9.05 2.58 0.33
C THR A 107 7.64 2.01 0.40
N HIS A 108 7.49 0.69 0.33
CA HIS A 108 6.19 0.02 0.23
C HIS A 108 6.15 -1.32 0.97
N ILE A 109 4.98 -1.95 0.98
CA ILE A 109 4.75 -3.29 1.51
C ILE A 109 4.08 -4.14 0.43
N ASP A 110 4.69 -5.28 0.14
CA ASP A 110 4.08 -6.32 -0.67
C ASP A 110 3.15 -7.18 0.17
N THR A 111 1.87 -7.18 -0.17
CA THR A 111 0.85 -7.98 0.48
C THR A 111 0.95 -9.45 0.08
N LEU A 112 0.26 -10.34 0.82
CA LEU A 112 0.32 -11.78 0.58
C LEU A 112 -0.34 -12.23 -0.73
N ASN A 113 -1.04 -11.33 -1.42
CA ASN A 113 -1.56 -11.52 -2.77
C ASN A 113 -0.64 -10.97 -3.88
N HIS A 114 0.55 -10.45 -3.55
CA HIS A 114 1.49 -9.91 -4.55
C HIS A 114 2.07 -11.02 -5.45
N TRP A 115 2.40 -12.16 -4.86
CA TRP A 115 2.90 -13.34 -5.58
C TRP A 115 2.14 -14.61 -5.20
N GLY A 116 2.10 -15.52 -6.17
CA GLY A 116 1.46 -16.83 -6.06
C GLY A 116 2.22 -17.90 -6.82
N TYR A 117 1.71 -19.12 -6.78
CA TYR A 117 2.16 -20.23 -7.62
C TYR A 117 0.96 -20.75 -8.43
N GLY A 118 1.10 -20.78 -9.75
CA GLY A 118 -0.01 -21.10 -10.64
C GLY A 118 -1.15 -20.10 -10.48
N ASP A 119 -2.35 -20.60 -10.23
CA ASP A 119 -3.57 -19.79 -10.04
C ASP A 119 -3.88 -19.51 -8.55
N GLU A 120 -2.95 -19.82 -7.64
CA GLU A 120 -3.15 -19.66 -6.19
C GLU A 120 -2.21 -18.63 -5.61
N ILE A 121 -2.69 -17.89 -4.60
CA ILE A 121 -1.89 -17.06 -3.69
C ILE A 121 -1.86 -17.69 -2.29
N TRP A 122 -1.28 -16.99 -1.32
CA TRP A 122 -1.22 -17.39 0.08
C TRP A 122 -2.46 -18.14 0.57
N ASN A 123 -2.23 -19.21 1.33
CA ASN A 123 -3.26 -20.07 1.93
C ASN A 123 -4.15 -20.83 0.93
N GLY A 124 -3.78 -20.88 -0.35
CA GLY A 124 -4.51 -21.62 -1.37
C GLY A 124 -5.70 -20.85 -1.95
N TYR A 125 -5.80 -19.54 -1.74
CA TYR A 125 -6.86 -18.76 -2.39
C TYR A 125 -6.66 -18.77 -3.90
N HIS A 126 -7.66 -19.29 -4.61
CA HIS A 126 -7.58 -19.52 -6.05
C HIS A 126 -8.15 -18.34 -6.85
N ALA A 127 -7.52 -18.00 -7.98
CA ALA A 127 -7.86 -16.87 -8.84
C ALA A 127 -9.31 -16.90 -9.34
N LYS A 128 -9.79 -18.08 -9.77
CA LYS A 128 -11.18 -18.30 -10.20
C LYS A 128 -12.25 -17.86 -9.20
N GLU A 129 -11.92 -17.84 -7.91
CA GLU A 129 -12.86 -17.49 -6.84
C GLU A 129 -12.57 -16.10 -6.24
N HIS A 130 -11.29 -15.70 -6.25
CA HIS A 130 -10.83 -14.56 -5.46
C HIS A 130 -10.16 -13.44 -6.26
N LEU A 131 -9.94 -13.58 -7.58
CA LEU A 131 -9.37 -12.53 -8.40
C LEU A 131 -10.43 -11.84 -9.26
N GLY A 132 -10.69 -10.56 -8.98
CA GLY A 132 -11.54 -9.70 -9.81
C GLY A 132 -10.72 -8.85 -10.79
N SER A 133 -11.39 -8.06 -11.63
CA SER A 133 -10.73 -7.21 -12.63
C SER A 133 -9.84 -6.11 -12.07
N ARG A 134 -9.95 -5.81 -10.77
CA ARG A 134 -9.17 -4.73 -10.12
C ARG A 134 -8.14 -5.24 -9.13
N HIS A 135 -8.47 -6.27 -8.36
CA HIS A 135 -7.59 -6.81 -7.34
C HIS A 135 -8.08 -8.18 -6.85
N TRP A 136 -7.22 -8.86 -6.09
CA TRP A 136 -7.61 -10.00 -5.27
C TRP A 136 -8.54 -9.55 -4.13
N SER A 137 -9.61 -10.30 -3.90
CA SER A 137 -10.56 -10.12 -2.78
C SER A 137 -10.09 -10.76 -1.47
N ARG A 138 -8.88 -11.32 -1.48
CA ARG A 138 -8.21 -11.96 -0.36
C ARG A 138 -6.77 -11.45 -0.23
N CYS A 139 -6.25 -11.49 0.99
CA CYS A 139 -4.83 -11.26 1.29
C CYS A 139 -4.29 -9.88 0.85
N GLY A 140 -5.17 -8.89 0.71
CA GLY A 140 -4.83 -7.52 0.34
C GLY A 140 -4.47 -6.63 1.52
N ALA A 141 -4.04 -5.40 1.21
CA ALA A 141 -3.66 -4.41 2.21
C ALA A 141 -4.83 -4.03 3.13
N ASP A 142 -6.07 -4.16 2.66
CA ASP A 142 -7.30 -3.95 3.41
C ASP A 142 -7.48 -4.92 4.59
N ARG A 143 -6.76 -6.05 4.58
CA ARG A 143 -6.75 -7.02 5.68
C ARG A 143 -5.68 -6.74 6.72
N MET A 144 -4.64 -5.97 6.38
CA MET A 144 -3.49 -5.80 7.24
C MET A 144 -3.84 -4.95 8.47
N PRO A 145 -3.57 -5.43 9.69
CA PRO A 145 -3.63 -4.57 10.86
C PRO A 145 -2.46 -3.57 10.84
N PRO A 146 -2.54 -2.47 11.62
CA PRO A 146 -1.39 -1.62 11.87
C PRO A 146 -0.19 -2.44 12.37
N ILE A 147 0.96 -2.25 11.72
CA ILE A 147 2.18 -2.99 12.07
C ILE A 147 2.89 -2.27 13.20
N MET A 148 2.77 -2.82 14.41
CA MET A 148 3.51 -2.39 15.59
C MET A 148 4.32 -3.58 16.09
N ALA A 149 5.52 -3.72 15.56
CA ALA A 149 6.41 -4.84 15.83
C ALA A 149 7.83 -4.34 16.06
N ARG A 150 8.68 -5.23 16.57
CA ARG A 150 10.11 -4.96 16.71
C ARG A 150 10.75 -5.10 15.32
N GLY A 151 11.38 -4.03 14.86
CA GLY A 151 12.28 -4.02 13.70
C GLY A 151 13.66 -4.60 14.01
#